data_AF-A0A519HI32-F1
#
_entry.id   AF-A0A519HI32-F1
#
_cell.length_a   1.000
_cell.length_b   1.000
_cell.length_c   1.000
_cell.angle_alpha   90.00
_cell.angle_beta   90.00
_cell.angle_gamma   90.00
#
_symmetry.space_group_name_H-M   'P 1'
#
loop_
_entity.id
_entity.type
_entity.pdbx_description
1 polymer ?
#
loop_
_entity_poly.entity_id
_entity_poly.type
_entity_poly.pdbx_seq_one_letter_code
_entity_poly.pdbx_strand_id
1 'polypeptide(L)'
;MSLREIAAVLDGQVFDGGRRALVRAPGHSAADRSVSLLLSEGRVVIHSFGAADWRDVQAHLRDLGLLDADDRPVGSRVCTPDPAPPRPDRLKRITMARRLWDDSRPIMPASPSFMHLRQRVGLEAATPSEALRHHPAAPVSVFGQARLRTPALLAALTDVGGALTAVEMVHLRLDGSVARGLRLPRKTVGALPAGAAVRLHAPGPDLLVGEGVMTVLSAAHRFQLPGWALLSAGALARWTSPDGVRSVVIAADRGIAGEDAAARLEAALRRAGVRVRLALPPIGSGDWNDVATFERRREEGTGRAPA
;
A
#
# COMPACT_ATOMS: atom_id res chain seq x y z
N MET A 1 -30.56 1.04 11.07
CA MET A 1 -29.44 0.14 11.36
C MET A 1 -28.14 0.93 11.53
N SER A 2 -27.17 0.39 12.28
CA SER A 2 -25.81 0.91 12.42
C SER A 2 -24.86 0.23 11.42
N LEU A 3 -23.70 0.82 11.14
CA LEU A 3 -22.69 0.17 10.27
C LEU A 3 -22.18 -1.16 10.83
N ARG A 4 -22.29 -1.36 12.16
CA ARG A 4 -21.97 -2.64 12.81
C ARG A 4 -22.94 -3.74 12.43
N GLU A 5 -24.23 -3.41 12.29
CA GLU A 5 -25.26 -4.35 11.85
C GLU A 5 -25.10 -4.68 10.36
N ILE A 6 -24.81 -3.66 9.52
CA ILE A 6 -24.49 -3.88 8.10
C ILE A 6 -23.28 -4.80 7.95
N ALA A 7 -22.22 -4.55 8.72
CA ALA A 7 -21.04 -5.41 8.70
C ALA A 7 -21.36 -6.83 9.17
N ALA A 8 -22.19 -7.02 10.20
CA ALA A 8 -22.57 -8.34 10.66
C ALA A 8 -23.31 -9.15 9.59
N VAL A 9 -24.21 -8.51 8.82
CA VAL A 9 -24.91 -9.15 7.69
C VAL A 9 -23.93 -9.60 6.60
N LEU A 10 -22.83 -8.86 6.42
CA LEU A 10 -21.84 -9.10 5.36
C LEU A 10 -20.61 -9.86 5.85
N ASP A 11 -20.64 -10.40 7.07
CA ASP A 11 -19.51 -11.05 7.74
C ASP A 11 -18.23 -10.16 7.77
N GLY A 12 -18.45 -8.86 7.92
CA GLY A 12 -17.45 -7.81 7.88
C GLY A 12 -16.86 -7.46 9.25
N GLN A 13 -15.71 -6.79 9.22
CA GLN A 13 -15.00 -6.33 10.40
C GLN A 13 -15.20 -4.85 10.61
N VAL A 14 -15.65 -4.46 11.80
CA VAL A 14 -15.99 -3.07 12.14
C VAL A 14 -14.85 -2.43 12.92
N PHE A 15 -14.63 -1.14 12.69
CA PHE A 15 -13.62 -0.36 13.36
C PHE A 15 -13.99 1.12 13.47
N ASP A 16 -13.09 1.89 14.10
CA ASP A 16 -13.27 3.33 14.33
C ASP A 16 -14.57 3.63 15.09
N GLY A 17 -14.78 2.92 16.20
CA GLY A 17 -15.97 3.08 17.04
C GLY A 17 -17.29 2.65 16.39
N GLY A 18 -17.26 1.91 15.27
CA GLY A 18 -18.47 1.59 14.52
C GLY A 18 -18.68 2.40 13.26
N ARG A 19 -17.76 3.31 12.91
CA ARG A 19 -17.91 4.22 11.75
C ARG A 19 -17.30 3.69 10.47
N ARG A 20 -16.48 2.65 10.52
CA ARG A 20 -15.96 1.98 9.33
C ARG A 20 -16.11 0.48 9.42
N ALA A 21 -16.26 -0.16 8.28
CA ALA A 21 -16.26 -1.62 8.18
C ALA A 21 -15.49 -2.06 6.94
N LEU A 22 -14.77 -3.18 7.04
CA LEU A 22 -14.22 -3.91 5.90
C LEU A 22 -15.15 -5.10 5.67
N VAL A 23 -15.70 -5.17 4.47
CA VAL A 23 -16.64 -6.20 4.05
C VAL A 23 -16.13 -6.88 2.79
N ARG A 24 -16.69 -8.04 2.48
CA ARG A 24 -16.45 -8.73 1.20
C ARG A 24 -17.11 -7.98 0.04
N ALA A 25 -16.52 -8.06 -1.14
CA ALA A 25 -17.21 -7.68 -2.36
C ALA A 25 -18.35 -8.68 -2.67
N PRO A 26 -19.44 -8.25 -3.35
CA PRO A 26 -20.52 -9.13 -3.77
C PRO A 26 -19.99 -10.30 -4.62
N GLY A 27 -20.38 -11.54 -4.31
CA GLY A 27 -19.93 -12.74 -5.05
C GLY A 27 -18.51 -13.23 -4.71
N HIS A 28 -17.81 -12.58 -3.76
CA HIS A 28 -16.50 -13.02 -3.29
C HIS A 28 -16.57 -13.87 -2.01
N SER A 29 -15.48 -14.58 -1.72
CA SER A 29 -15.38 -15.50 -0.59
C SER A 29 -15.48 -14.79 0.78
N ALA A 30 -15.83 -15.53 1.82
CA ALA A 30 -15.96 -14.99 3.19
C ALA A 30 -14.65 -14.43 3.77
N ALA A 31 -13.49 -14.73 3.18
CA ALA A 31 -12.19 -14.17 3.58
C ALA A 31 -11.90 -12.80 2.94
N ASP A 32 -12.68 -12.37 1.93
CA ASP A 32 -12.46 -11.13 1.21
C ASP A 32 -12.76 -9.90 2.08
N ARG A 33 -11.84 -8.93 2.10
CA ARG A 33 -11.97 -7.64 2.81
C ARG A 33 -11.61 -6.48 1.89
N SER A 34 -11.91 -6.62 0.60
CA SER A 34 -11.59 -5.66 -0.46
C SER A 34 -12.50 -4.44 -0.50
N VAL A 35 -13.58 -4.38 0.28
CA VAL A 35 -14.51 -3.25 0.32
C VAL A 35 -14.47 -2.57 1.69
N SER A 36 -14.25 -1.26 1.71
CA SER A 36 -14.34 -0.41 2.90
C SER A 36 -15.59 0.44 2.86
N LEU A 37 -16.44 0.27 3.87
CA LEU A 37 -17.59 1.11 4.15
C LEU A 37 -17.20 2.15 5.22
N LEU A 38 -17.60 3.41 5.01
CA LEU A 38 -17.42 4.50 5.96
C LEU A 38 -18.77 5.20 6.16
N LEU A 39 -19.29 5.21 7.38
CA LEU A 39 -20.43 6.04 7.74
C LEU A 39 -19.96 7.49 7.98
N SER A 40 -20.39 8.40 7.13
CA SER A 40 -20.07 9.83 7.18
C SER A 40 -21.33 10.64 6.96
N GLU A 41 -21.67 11.54 7.89
CA GLU A 41 -22.87 12.39 7.80
C GLU A 41 -24.17 11.61 7.55
N GLY A 42 -24.26 10.40 8.13
CA GLY A 42 -25.42 9.51 7.99
C GLY A 42 -25.48 8.72 6.67
N ARG A 43 -24.55 8.94 5.73
CA ARG A 43 -24.44 8.19 4.47
C ARG A 43 -23.28 7.18 4.53
N VAL A 44 -23.43 6.06 3.83
CA VAL A 44 -22.37 5.07 3.68
C VAL A 44 -21.55 5.38 2.43
N VAL A 45 -20.29 5.78 2.64
CA VAL A 45 -19.29 5.96 1.60
C VAL A 45 -18.58 4.63 1.36
N ILE A 46 -18.56 4.19 0.10
CA ILE A 46 -18.02 2.89 -0.32
C ILE A 46 -16.69 3.12 -1.04
N HIS A 47 -15.66 2.39 -0.62
CA HIS A 47 -14.37 2.32 -1.30
C HIS A 47 -14.03 0.87 -1.59
N SER A 48 -13.94 0.52 -2.87
CA SER A 48 -13.44 -0.78 -3.30
C SER A 48 -11.93 -0.70 -3.57
N PHE A 49 -11.20 -1.67 -3.02
CA PHE A 49 -9.77 -1.90 -3.25
C PHE A 49 -9.51 -3.13 -4.14
N GLY A 50 -10.57 -3.88 -4.47
CA GLY A 50 -10.54 -5.05 -5.35
C GLY A 50 -11.19 -4.79 -6.71
N ALA A 51 -11.56 -5.87 -7.41
CA ALA A 51 -12.14 -5.84 -8.76
C ALA A 51 -13.54 -5.22 -8.85
N ALA A 52 -14.31 -5.28 -7.76
CA ALA A 52 -15.70 -4.85 -7.75
C ALA A 52 -15.80 -3.32 -7.80
N ASP A 53 -16.62 -2.79 -8.73
CA ASP A 53 -16.94 -1.36 -8.74
C ASP A 53 -17.72 -1.02 -7.46
N TRP A 54 -17.43 0.12 -6.86
CA TRP A 54 -18.16 0.61 -5.69
C TRP A 54 -19.67 0.75 -5.97
N ARG A 55 -20.06 0.94 -7.24
CA ARG A 55 -21.46 0.95 -7.69
C ARG A 55 -22.14 -0.42 -7.57
N ASP A 56 -21.43 -1.49 -7.89
CA ASP A 56 -21.95 -2.85 -7.78
C ASP A 56 -22.16 -3.23 -6.31
N VAL A 57 -21.21 -2.82 -5.46
CA VAL A 57 -21.34 -2.94 -4.00
C VAL A 57 -22.53 -2.11 -3.51
N GLN A 58 -22.69 -0.88 -3.99
CA GLN A 58 -23.81 0.00 -3.61
C GLN A 58 -25.17 -0.62 -3.99
N ALA A 59 -25.29 -1.12 -5.22
CA ALA A 59 -26.50 -1.80 -5.69
C ALA A 59 -26.80 -3.04 -4.83
N HIS A 60 -25.79 -3.88 -4.57
CA HIS A 60 -25.94 -5.05 -3.72
C HIS A 60 -26.41 -4.72 -2.30
N LEU A 61 -25.89 -3.65 -1.71
CA LEU A 61 -26.31 -3.18 -0.38
C LEU A 61 -27.76 -2.68 -0.37
N ARG A 62 -28.23 -2.07 -1.46
CA ARG A 62 -29.63 -1.66 -1.62
C ARG A 62 -30.55 -2.87 -1.83
N ASP A 63 -30.13 -3.84 -2.65
CA ASP A 63 -30.89 -5.07 -2.91
C ASP A 63 -31.10 -5.90 -1.64
N LEU A 64 -30.11 -5.90 -0.74
CA LEU A 64 -30.21 -6.52 0.58
C LEU A 64 -31.07 -5.71 1.58
N GLY A 65 -31.58 -4.55 1.19
CA GLY A 65 -32.36 -3.65 2.06
C GLY A 65 -31.52 -3.00 3.16
N LEU A 66 -30.19 -2.96 3.01
CA LEU A 66 -29.29 -2.39 4.02
C LEU A 66 -29.15 -0.88 3.86
N LEU A 67 -29.29 -0.36 2.63
CA LEU A 67 -29.27 1.06 2.29
C LEU A 67 -30.56 1.52 1.62
N ASP A 68 -30.95 2.77 1.87
CA ASP A 68 -32.01 3.46 1.14
C ASP A 68 -31.50 4.09 -0.18
N ALA A 69 -32.39 4.80 -0.88
CA ALA A 69 -32.04 5.50 -2.13
C ALA A 69 -30.93 6.55 -1.93
N ASP A 70 -30.83 7.13 -0.74
CA ASP A 70 -29.85 8.14 -0.32
C ASP A 70 -28.55 7.54 0.25
N ASP A 71 -28.33 6.23 0.13
CA ASP A 71 -27.19 5.52 0.71
C ASP A 71 -27.10 5.61 2.24
N ARG A 72 -28.24 5.79 2.91
CA ARG A 72 -28.32 5.77 4.37
C ARG A 72 -28.75 4.38 4.85
N PRO A 73 -28.24 3.91 5.99
CA PRO A 73 -28.69 2.65 6.58
C PRO A 73 -30.20 2.62 6.85
N VAL A 74 -30.90 1.63 6.29
CA VAL A 74 -32.36 1.49 6.48
C VAL A 74 -32.71 1.27 7.95
N GLY A 75 -33.78 1.90 8.44
CA GLY A 75 -34.22 1.81 9.83
C GLY A 75 -33.25 2.45 10.83
N SER A 76 -32.42 3.42 10.40
CA SER A 76 -31.56 4.18 11.31
C SER A 76 -32.42 5.06 12.23
N ARG A 77 -32.47 4.72 13.53
CA ARG A 77 -32.69 5.75 14.55
C ARG A 77 -31.48 6.68 14.41
N VAL A 78 -31.72 7.95 14.11
CA VAL A 78 -30.66 8.96 13.95
C VAL A 78 -29.91 9.10 15.27
N CYS A 79 -28.96 8.21 15.53
CA CYS A 79 -27.80 8.52 16.32
C CYS A 79 -26.94 9.37 15.39
N THR A 80 -27.05 10.69 15.52
CA THR A 80 -26.00 11.60 15.05
C THR A 80 -24.68 11.02 15.56
N PRO A 81 -23.82 10.48 14.69
CA PRO A 81 -22.51 10.03 15.13
C PRO A 81 -21.81 11.26 15.69
N ASP A 82 -21.14 11.10 16.83
CA ASP A 82 -20.19 12.12 17.29
C ASP A 82 -19.29 12.49 16.10
N PRO A 83 -19.14 13.79 15.77
CA PRO A 83 -18.38 14.22 14.61
C PRO A 83 -17.03 13.52 14.64
N ALA A 84 -16.67 12.87 13.53
CA ALA A 84 -15.35 12.26 13.42
C ALA A 84 -14.31 13.31 13.79
N PRO A 85 -13.30 12.98 14.61
CA PRO A 85 -12.20 13.91 14.81
C PRO A 85 -11.72 14.29 13.41
N PRO A 86 -11.70 15.59 13.07
CA PRO A 86 -11.45 16.02 11.71
C PRO A 86 -10.15 15.37 11.25
N ARG A 87 -10.16 14.80 10.03
CA ARG A 87 -8.93 14.29 9.43
C ARG A 87 -7.89 15.41 9.56
N PRO A 88 -6.68 15.13 10.09
CA PRO A 88 -5.68 16.16 10.21
C PRO A 88 -5.52 16.84 8.86
N ASP A 89 -5.52 18.17 8.88
CA ASP A 89 -5.38 18.98 7.68
C ASP A 89 -4.20 18.48 6.82
N ARG A 90 -4.32 18.65 5.50
CA ARG A 90 -3.32 18.17 4.53
C ARG A 90 -1.91 18.62 4.91
N LEU A 91 -1.75 19.89 5.33
CA LEU A 91 -0.45 20.42 5.74
C LEU A 91 0.05 19.73 7.01
N LYS A 92 -0.82 19.54 8.01
CA LYS A 92 -0.47 18.81 9.25
C LYS A 92 0.04 17.40 8.97
N ARG A 93 -0.57 16.68 8.02
CA ARG A 93 -0.12 15.34 7.62
C ARG A 93 1.26 15.37 6.95
N ILE A 94 1.50 16.31 6.04
CA ILE A 94 2.80 16.47 5.38
C ILE A 94 3.88 16.84 6.41
N THR A 95 3.59 17.78 7.32
CA THR A 95 4.51 18.14 8.42
C THR A 95 4.85 16.93 9.28
N MET A 96 3.87 16.09 9.61
CA MET A 96 4.11 14.87 10.38
C MET A 96 4.97 13.85 9.60
N ALA A 97 4.74 13.68 8.31
CA ALA A 97 5.58 12.83 7.46
C ALA A 97 7.04 13.29 7.44
N ARG A 98 7.27 14.61 7.32
CA ARG A 98 8.60 15.22 7.40
C ARG A 98 9.27 14.96 8.75
N ARG A 99 8.55 15.19 9.86
CA ARG A 99 9.09 14.87 11.21
C ARG A 99 9.51 13.41 11.34
N LEU A 100 8.67 12.47 10.90
CA LEU A 100 9.01 11.04 10.91
C LEU A 100 10.27 10.73 10.08
N TRP A 101 10.45 11.43 8.96
CA TRP A 101 11.63 11.28 8.10
C TRP A 101 12.88 11.89 8.74
N ASP A 102 12.77 13.06 9.35
CA ASP A 102 13.86 13.78 10.00
C ASP A 102 14.34 13.03 11.26
N ASP A 103 13.41 12.42 12.02
CA ASP A 103 13.70 11.59 13.20
C ASP A 103 14.28 10.20 12.84
N SER A 104 14.33 9.87 11.54
CA SER A 104 14.86 8.60 11.04
C SER A 104 16.33 8.71 10.65
N ARG A 105 16.98 7.57 10.47
CA ARG A 105 18.43 7.44 10.25
C ARG A 105 18.69 6.63 8.99
N PRO A 106 19.87 6.78 8.34
CA PRO A 106 20.32 5.85 7.32
C PRO A 106 20.21 4.39 7.81
N ILE A 107 19.92 3.48 6.89
CA ILE A 107 19.83 2.05 7.20
C ILE A 107 21.24 1.50 7.39
N MET A 108 21.59 1.19 8.63
CA MET A 108 22.89 0.58 8.98
C MET A 108 22.80 -0.95 8.94
N PRO A 109 23.93 -1.65 8.67
CA PRO A 109 24.03 -3.09 8.88
C PRO A 109 23.53 -3.48 10.28
N ALA A 110 22.87 -4.64 10.38
CA ALA A 110 22.22 -5.15 11.59
C ALA A 110 21.02 -4.34 12.14
N SER A 111 20.61 -3.23 11.52
CA SER A 111 19.33 -2.61 11.87
C SER A 111 18.14 -3.52 11.51
N PRO A 112 17.00 -3.45 12.22
CA PRO A 112 15.78 -4.17 11.84
C PRO A 112 15.38 -3.95 10.38
N SER A 113 15.52 -2.72 9.87
CA SER A 113 15.24 -2.40 8.46
C SER A 113 16.20 -3.09 7.51
N PHE A 114 17.50 -3.14 7.82
CA PHE A 114 18.48 -3.88 7.03
C PHE A 114 18.15 -5.38 6.99
N MET A 115 17.85 -5.98 8.15
CA MET A 115 17.44 -7.39 8.22
C MET A 115 16.17 -7.65 7.43
N HIS A 116 15.19 -6.75 7.48
CA HIS A 116 13.97 -6.84 6.69
C HIS A 116 14.27 -6.84 5.18
N LEU A 117 15.05 -5.88 4.70
CA LEU A 117 15.43 -5.77 3.29
C LEU A 117 16.22 -7.00 2.83
N ARG A 118 17.18 -7.47 3.64
CA ARG A 118 17.94 -8.70 3.36
C ARG A 118 17.01 -9.91 3.27
N GLN A 119 16.12 -10.10 4.25
CA GLN A 119 15.18 -11.23 4.30
C GLN A 119 14.14 -11.23 3.19
N ARG A 120 13.83 -10.08 2.60
CA ARG A 120 12.78 -9.96 1.57
C ARG A 120 13.32 -9.78 0.17
N VAL A 121 14.49 -9.15 -0.01
CA VAL A 121 15.04 -8.79 -1.33
C VAL A 121 16.39 -9.45 -1.59
N GLY A 122 17.13 -9.87 -0.56
CA GLY A 122 18.50 -10.41 -0.73
C GLY A 122 19.56 -9.32 -0.91
N LEU A 123 19.31 -8.09 -0.44
CA LEU A 123 20.30 -7.01 -0.49
C LEU A 123 21.39 -7.27 0.58
N GLU A 124 22.51 -7.86 0.17
CA GLU A 124 23.58 -8.29 1.09
C GLU A 124 24.72 -7.27 1.31
N ALA A 125 24.94 -6.32 0.39
CA ALA A 125 26.11 -5.42 0.49
C ALA A 125 25.94 -3.98 -0.06
N ALA A 126 24.83 -3.65 -0.72
CA ALA A 126 24.62 -2.29 -1.26
C ALA A 126 24.07 -1.33 -0.19
N THR A 127 24.50 -0.07 -0.23
CA THR A 127 23.84 1.02 0.51
C THR A 127 22.37 1.04 0.10
N PRO A 128 21.42 0.86 1.03
CA PRO A 128 20.00 0.94 0.71
C PRO A 128 19.69 2.29 0.06
N SER A 129 18.72 2.30 -0.84
CA SER A 129 18.24 3.52 -1.50
C SER A 129 18.10 4.68 -0.50
N GLU A 130 18.51 5.89 -0.90
CA GLU A 130 18.33 7.10 -0.08
C GLU A 130 16.85 7.40 0.22
N ALA A 131 15.94 6.85 -0.59
CA ALA A 131 14.51 6.90 -0.36
C ALA A 131 14.05 5.97 0.79
N LEU A 132 14.94 5.18 1.38
CA LEU A 132 14.66 4.28 2.50
C LEU A 132 15.46 4.67 3.74
N ARG A 133 14.79 4.69 4.90
CA ARG A 133 15.40 4.99 6.19
C ARG A 133 14.94 4.06 7.30
N HIS A 134 15.76 3.95 8.34
CA HIS A 134 15.42 3.24 9.57
C HIS A 134 14.95 4.23 10.64
N HIS A 135 13.74 4.04 11.16
CA HIS A 135 13.27 4.78 12.33
C HIS A 135 13.35 3.86 13.56
N PRO A 136 14.15 4.20 14.60
CA PRO A 136 14.38 3.29 15.73
C PRO A 136 13.17 3.11 16.65
N ALA A 137 12.33 4.15 16.78
CA ALA A 137 11.16 4.14 17.68
C ALA A 137 9.94 4.88 17.08
N ALA A 138 9.46 4.41 15.93
CA ALA A 138 8.35 5.02 15.20
C ALA A 138 7.02 4.84 15.96
N PRO A 139 6.20 5.89 16.09
CA PRO A 139 4.92 5.80 16.79
C PRO A 139 3.91 4.94 16.01
N VAL A 140 3.33 3.94 16.68
CA VAL A 140 2.28 3.09 16.10
C VAL A 140 0.99 3.89 15.88
N SER A 141 0.69 4.86 16.74
CA SER A 141 -0.36 5.85 16.52
C SER A 141 0.24 7.23 16.29
N VAL A 142 0.17 7.72 15.06
CA VAL A 142 0.85 8.96 14.65
C VAL A 142 0.06 10.21 15.03
N PHE A 143 -1.28 10.10 15.05
CA PHE A 143 -2.19 11.21 15.41
C PHE A 143 -3.03 10.90 16.66
N GLY A 144 -2.78 9.78 17.34
CA GLY A 144 -3.50 9.39 18.54
C GLY A 144 -2.61 9.41 19.78
N GLN A 145 -3.21 9.06 20.91
CA GLN A 145 -2.56 9.15 22.23
C GLN A 145 -1.74 7.90 22.61
N ALA A 146 -1.78 6.84 21.80
CA ALA A 146 -1.07 5.59 22.10
C ALA A 146 0.46 5.79 22.06
N ARG A 147 1.13 5.43 23.15
CA ARG A 147 2.59 5.62 23.31
C ARG A 147 3.44 4.49 22.72
N LEU A 148 2.82 3.45 22.17
CA LEU A 148 3.54 2.30 21.60
C LEU A 148 4.42 2.77 20.44
N ARG A 149 5.71 2.42 20.53
CA ARG A 149 6.72 2.72 19.53
C ARG A 149 7.46 1.43 19.16
N THR A 150 7.78 1.28 17.88
CA THR A 150 8.56 0.15 17.40
C THR A 150 9.56 0.61 16.34
N PRO A 151 10.63 -0.16 16.10
CA PRO A 151 11.47 0.06 14.93
C PRO A 151 10.64 0.00 13.65
N ALA A 152 10.98 0.79 12.64
CA ALA A 152 10.27 0.79 11.37
C ALA A 152 11.19 1.06 10.17
N LEU A 153 10.86 0.44 9.04
CA LEU A 153 11.36 0.85 7.73
C LEU A 153 10.46 1.98 7.21
N LEU A 154 11.07 3.10 6.85
CA LEU A 154 10.40 4.21 6.18
C LEU A 154 10.80 4.26 4.71
N ALA A 155 9.83 4.54 3.85
CA ALA A 155 10.04 4.85 2.45
C ALA A 155 9.49 6.26 2.15
N ALA A 156 10.35 7.15 1.67
CA ALA A 156 10.00 8.51 1.30
C ALA A 156 9.15 8.52 0.03
N LEU A 157 7.98 9.15 0.10
CA LEU A 157 7.16 9.47 -1.04
C LEU A 157 7.33 10.95 -1.40
N THR A 158 7.87 11.21 -2.59
CA THR A 158 8.09 12.56 -3.09
C THR A 158 7.11 12.88 -4.21
N ASP A 159 6.68 14.14 -4.30
CA ASP A 159 5.88 14.63 -5.42
C ASP A 159 6.72 14.77 -6.70
N VAL A 160 6.11 15.26 -7.78
CA VAL A 160 6.78 15.47 -9.07
C VAL A 160 7.99 16.42 -8.96
N GLY A 161 7.90 17.43 -8.09
CA GLY A 161 8.97 18.38 -7.80
C GLY A 161 10.03 17.87 -6.82
N GLY A 162 9.90 16.63 -6.33
CA GLY A 162 10.86 16.01 -5.42
C GLY A 162 10.64 16.35 -3.95
N ALA A 163 9.60 17.11 -3.59
CA ALA A 163 9.33 17.43 -2.20
C ALA A 163 8.73 16.22 -1.46
N LEU A 164 9.20 15.95 -0.24
CA LEU A 164 8.64 14.91 0.62
C LEU A 164 7.20 15.29 1.03
N THR A 165 6.25 14.43 0.66
CA THR A 165 4.81 14.63 0.92
C THR A 165 4.21 13.54 1.79
N ALA A 166 4.79 12.34 1.79
CA ALA A 166 4.41 11.26 2.68
C ALA A 166 5.57 10.32 2.97
N VAL A 167 5.40 9.46 3.98
CA VAL A 167 6.24 8.30 4.23
C VAL A 167 5.37 7.05 4.30
N GLU A 168 5.72 6.01 3.57
CA GLU A 168 5.24 4.65 3.90
C GLU A 168 6.09 4.12 5.06
N MET A 169 5.43 3.52 6.04
CA MET A 169 6.06 2.99 7.24
C MET A 169 5.65 1.53 7.41
N VAL A 170 6.63 0.66 7.58
CA VAL A 170 6.46 -0.74 7.96
C VAL A 170 7.07 -0.92 9.35
N HIS A 171 6.24 -1.20 10.35
CA HIS A 171 6.66 -1.51 11.70
C HIS A 171 7.29 -2.91 11.76
N LEU A 172 8.45 -3.00 12.41
CA LEU A 172 9.29 -4.18 12.45
C LEU A 172 9.53 -4.63 13.90
N ARG A 173 9.82 -5.92 14.06
CA ARG A 173 10.44 -6.49 15.25
C ARG A 173 11.96 -6.33 15.17
N LEU A 174 12.64 -6.56 16.29
CA LEU A 174 14.10 -6.47 16.33
C LEU A 174 14.80 -7.46 15.38
N ASP A 175 14.16 -8.57 15.02
CA ASP A 175 14.66 -9.57 14.07
C ASP A 175 14.43 -9.19 12.59
N GLY A 176 13.85 -8.00 12.31
CA GLY A 176 13.52 -7.54 10.96
C GLY A 176 12.22 -8.10 10.38
N SER A 177 11.52 -8.98 11.09
CA SER A 177 10.19 -9.42 10.68
C SER A 177 9.14 -8.33 10.92
N VAL A 178 8.06 -8.34 10.14
CA VAL A 178 6.96 -7.38 10.29
C VAL A 178 6.32 -7.56 11.67
N ALA A 179 6.08 -6.44 12.37
CA ALA A 179 5.46 -6.43 13.68
C ALA A 179 4.09 -7.11 13.64
N ARG A 180 3.87 -8.04 14.59
CA ARG A 180 2.61 -8.78 14.76
C ARG A 180 1.79 -8.18 15.90
N GLY A 181 0.48 -8.40 15.88
CA GLY A 181 -0.44 -7.85 16.89
C GLY A 181 -0.71 -6.35 16.75
N LEU A 182 -0.12 -5.69 15.75
CA LEU A 182 -0.50 -4.34 15.36
C LEU A 182 -1.67 -4.40 14.39
N ARG A 183 -2.63 -3.50 14.56
CA ARG A 183 -3.79 -3.40 13.66
C ARG A 183 -3.40 -3.01 12.23
N LEU A 184 -2.41 -2.13 12.09
CA LEU A 184 -1.87 -1.68 10.80
C LEU A 184 -0.34 -1.67 10.89
N PRO A 185 0.33 -2.81 10.64
CA PRO A 185 1.78 -2.89 10.69
C PRO A 185 2.44 -2.15 9.53
N ARG A 186 1.72 -1.94 8.41
CA ARG A 186 2.09 -1.03 7.31
C ARG A 186 1.08 0.10 7.23
N LYS A 187 1.55 1.33 7.04
CA LYS A 187 0.70 2.51 6.84
C LYS A 187 1.46 3.63 6.14
N THR A 188 0.71 4.52 5.48
CA THR A 188 1.25 5.74 4.89
C THR A 188 0.83 6.96 5.70
N VAL A 189 1.79 7.83 6.05
CA VAL A 189 1.55 9.09 6.75
C VAL A 189 1.90 10.23 5.81
N GLY A 190 0.96 11.13 5.57
CA GLY A 190 1.18 12.30 4.72
C GLY A 190 0.07 12.53 3.70
N ALA A 191 0.43 13.10 2.56
CA ALA A 191 -0.41 13.30 1.39
C ALA A 191 0.20 12.59 0.18
N LEU A 192 -0.65 12.01 -0.66
CA LEU A 192 -0.25 11.31 -1.89
C LEU A 192 -0.80 12.11 -3.09
N PRO A 193 -0.16 13.21 -3.50
CA PRO A 193 -0.57 13.91 -4.70
C PRO A 193 -0.39 13.02 -5.94
N ALA A 194 -1.08 13.36 -7.03
CA ALA A 194 -0.90 12.65 -8.30
C ALA A 194 0.57 12.71 -8.74
N GLY A 195 1.08 11.60 -9.28
CA GLY A 195 2.48 11.48 -9.70
C GLY A 195 3.49 11.28 -8.57
N ALA A 196 3.07 11.28 -7.30
CA ALA A 196 3.97 10.99 -6.19
C ALA A 196 4.46 9.54 -6.23
N ALA A 197 5.74 9.33 -5.90
CA ALA A 197 6.38 8.03 -5.97
C ALA A 197 7.47 7.86 -4.90
N VAL A 198 7.71 6.62 -4.50
CA VAL A 198 8.94 6.23 -3.79
C VAL A 198 10.00 5.99 -4.86
N ARG A 199 10.89 6.96 -5.04
CA ARG A 199 11.92 6.93 -6.08
C ARG A 199 13.15 6.16 -5.58
N LEU A 200 13.11 4.84 -5.62
CA LEU A 200 14.17 4.00 -5.03
C LEU A 200 15.51 4.16 -5.77
N HIS A 201 15.47 4.58 -7.03
CA HIS A 201 16.65 4.85 -7.86
C HIS A 201 16.44 6.16 -8.62
N ALA A 202 17.54 6.82 -8.98
CA ALA A 202 17.49 7.95 -9.91
C ALA A 202 16.86 7.48 -11.24
N PRO A 203 16.00 8.29 -11.87
CA PRO A 203 15.39 7.91 -13.14
C PRO A 203 16.45 7.87 -14.24
N GLY A 204 16.30 6.91 -15.15
CA GLY A 204 17.06 6.82 -16.40
C GLY A 204 16.12 6.81 -17.61
N PRO A 205 16.66 6.65 -18.84
CA PRO A 205 15.84 6.51 -20.04
C PRO A 205 14.94 5.26 -20.02
N ASP A 206 15.29 4.27 -19.20
CA ASP A 206 14.52 3.06 -18.97
C ASP A 206 14.21 2.97 -17.47
N LEU A 207 12.94 2.78 -17.12
CA LEU A 207 12.47 2.80 -15.74
C LEU A 207 11.59 1.57 -15.45
N LEU A 208 11.66 1.08 -14.22
CA LEU A 208 10.73 0.08 -13.69
C LEU A 208 9.77 0.74 -12.70
N VAL A 209 8.48 0.42 -12.80
CA VAL A 209 7.45 0.87 -11.86
C VAL A 209 6.62 -0.29 -11.34
N GLY A 210 6.08 -0.15 -10.13
CA GLY A 210 5.17 -1.12 -9.54
C GLY A 210 4.45 -0.55 -8.31
N GLU A 211 3.58 -1.34 -7.71
CA GLU A 211 2.78 -0.87 -6.55
C GLU A 211 3.62 -0.83 -5.27
N GLY A 212 4.12 -1.98 -4.82
CA GLY A 212 4.81 -2.11 -3.54
C GLY A 212 6.30 -1.78 -3.59
N VAL A 213 6.81 -1.16 -2.53
CA VAL A 213 8.25 -0.90 -2.37
C VAL A 213 9.07 -2.20 -2.48
N MET A 214 8.63 -3.27 -1.84
CA MET A 214 9.33 -4.55 -1.84
C MET A 214 9.27 -5.24 -3.21
N THR A 215 8.11 -5.21 -3.87
CA THR A 215 7.93 -5.68 -5.25
C THR A 215 8.90 -4.99 -6.19
N VAL A 216 8.94 -3.65 -6.14
CA VAL A 216 9.79 -2.85 -7.02
C VAL A 216 11.27 -3.07 -6.73
N LEU A 217 11.69 -3.19 -5.47
CA LEU A 217 13.07 -3.55 -5.14
C LEU A 217 13.47 -4.91 -5.72
N SER A 218 12.64 -5.94 -5.54
CA SER A 218 12.88 -7.28 -6.09
C SER A 218 12.91 -7.28 -7.62
N ALA A 219 11.96 -6.60 -8.26
CA ALA A 219 11.88 -6.51 -9.70
C ALA A 219 13.04 -5.68 -10.29
N ALA A 220 13.40 -4.55 -9.66
CA ALA A 220 14.53 -3.72 -10.05
C ALA A 220 15.84 -4.52 -10.02
N HIS A 221 16.05 -5.31 -8.96
CA HIS A 221 17.18 -6.22 -8.88
C HIS A 221 17.12 -7.31 -9.97
N ARG A 222 15.95 -7.91 -10.20
CA ARG A 222 15.80 -8.99 -11.20
C ARG A 222 16.00 -8.52 -12.65
N PHE A 223 15.56 -7.31 -12.96
CA PHE A 223 15.58 -6.73 -14.30
C PHE A 223 16.73 -5.76 -14.54
N GLN A 224 17.52 -5.45 -13.49
CA GLN A 224 18.64 -4.50 -13.55
C GLN A 224 18.21 -3.13 -14.08
N LEU A 225 17.10 -2.60 -13.55
CA LEU A 225 16.50 -1.32 -13.94
C LEU A 225 16.28 -0.42 -12.72
N PRO A 226 16.40 0.91 -12.86
CA PRO A 226 16.01 1.82 -11.79
C PRO A 226 14.51 1.68 -11.52
N GLY A 227 14.14 1.50 -10.25
CA GLY A 227 12.76 1.18 -9.84
C GLY A 227 12.08 2.27 -9.01
N TRP A 228 10.82 2.60 -9.30
CA TRP A 228 9.96 3.50 -8.51
C TRP A 228 8.68 2.78 -8.05
N ALA A 229 8.29 2.94 -6.78
CA ALA A 229 7.06 2.37 -6.22
C ALA A 229 5.96 3.41 -6.06
N LEU A 230 4.73 3.04 -6.41
CA LEU A 230 3.58 3.97 -6.50
C LEU A 230 2.53 3.76 -5.40
N LEU A 231 2.75 2.78 -4.52
CA LEU A 231 2.01 2.47 -3.29
C LEU A 231 0.57 1.97 -3.45
N SER A 232 -0.02 2.01 -4.65
CA SER A 232 -1.35 1.42 -4.91
C SER A 232 -1.63 1.25 -6.39
N ALA A 233 -2.49 0.29 -6.73
CA ALA A 233 -3.06 0.08 -8.06
C ALA A 233 -3.67 1.37 -8.64
N GLY A 234 -4.42 2.12 -7.83
CA GLY A 234 -5.01 3.38 -8.26
C GLY A 234 -3.97 4.45 -8.61
N ALA A 235 -2.86 4.54 -7.87
CA ALA A 235 -1.77 5.46 -8.20
C ALA A 235 -0.99 4.98 -9.42
N LEU A 236 -0.74 3.67 -9.55
CA LEU A 236 -0.12 3.03 -10.70
C LEU A 236 -0.88 3.37 -11.99
N ALA A 237 -2.19 3.13 -12.01
CA ALA A 237 -3.03 3.36 -13.18
C ALA A 237 -3.08 4.82 -13.67
N ARG A 238 -2.79 5.79 -12.79
CA ARG A 238 -2.83 7.23 -13.09
C ARG A 238 -1.45 7.86 -13.25
N TRP A 239 -0.38 7.09 -13.08
CA TRP A 239 0.97 7.62 -13.14
C TRP A 239 1.37 7.99 -14.57
N THR A 240 2.19 9.01 -14.69
CA THR A 240 2.76 9.48 -15.95
C THR A 240 4.28 9.45 -15.84
N SER A 241 4.96 9.10 -16.93
CA SER A 241 6.42 9.07 -16.93
C SER A 241 7.02 10.48 -16.79
N PRO A 242 8.12 10.64 -16.03
CA PRO A 242 8.93 11.85 -16.08
C PRO A 242 9.54 12.06 -17.46
N ASP A 243 9.91 13.30 -17.74
CA ASP A 243 10.63 13.66 -18.96
C ASP A 243 11.94 12.85 -19.09
N GLY A 244 12.27 12.46 -20.32
CA GLY A 244 13.47 11.69 -20.63
C GLY A 244 13.31 10.17 -20.50
N VAL A 245 12.24 9.67 -19.86
CA VAL A 245 11.93 8.23 -19.85
C VAL A 245 11.37 7.80 -21.20
N ARG A 246 12.02 6.82 -21.84
CA ARG A 246 11.68 6.28 -23.17
C ARG A 246 11.07 4.89 -23.11
N SER A 247 11.41 4.12 -22.07
CA SER A 247 10.78 2.82 -21.83
C SER A 247 10.44 2.58 -20.36
N VAL A 248 9.35 1.87 -20.14
CA VAL A 248 8.85 1.50 -18.81
C VAL A 248 8.58 0.01 -18.74
N VAL A 249 9.14 -0.63 -17.72
CA VAL A 249 8.74 -1.98 -17.30
C VAL A 249 7.74 -1.82 -16.15
N ILE A 250 6.54 -2.38 -16.32
CA ILE A 250 5.52 -2.40 -15.27
C ILE A 250 5.63 -3.75 -14.55
N ALA A 251 6.22 -3.74 -13.35
CA ALA A 251 6.24 -4.88 -12.43
C ALA A 251 4.88 -4.98 -11.73
N ALA A 252 3.93 -5.63 -12.40
CA ALA A 252 2.56 -5.76 -11.94
C ALA A 252 2.42 -6.87 -10.90
N ASP A 253 1.58 -6.63 -9.89
CA ASP A 253 1.14 -7.65 -8.95
C ASP A 253 0.04 -8.49 -9.62
N ARG A 254 0.02 -9.80 -9.37
CA ARG A 254 -1.02 -10.70 -9.87
C ARG A 254 -2.34 -10.48 -9.16
N GLY A 255 -3.41 -10.62 -9.93
CA GLY A 255 -4.78 -10.43 -9.47
C GLY A 255 -5.44 -9.25 -10.15
N ILE A 256 -6.78 -9.27 -10.16
CA ILE A 256 -7.59 -8.41 -11.02
C ILE A 256 -7.25 -6.92 -10.86
N ALA A 257 -7.08 -6.43 -9.63
CA ALA A 257 -6.79 -5.02 -9.36
C ALA A 257 -5.41 -4.59 -9.90
N GLY A 258 -4.37 -5.40 -9.68
CA GLY A 258 -3.01 -5.09 -10.13
C GLY A 258 -2.86 -5.20 -11.65
N GLU A 259 -3.47 -6.23 -12.24
CA GLU A 259 -3.47 -6.47 -13.68
C GLU A 259 -4.25 -5.38 -14.44
N ASP A 260 -5.44 -4.98 -13.96
CA ASP A 260 -6.22 -3.88 -14.55
C ASP A 260 -5.46 -2.55 -14.44
N ALA A 261 -4.88 -2.25 -13.27
CA ALA A 261 -4.09 -1.04 -13.10
C ALA A 261 -2.88 -0.98 -14.05
N ALA A 262 -2.18 -2.09 -14.21
CA ALA A 262 -1.05 -2.20 -15.11
C ALA A 262 -1.45 -2.07 -16.59
N ALA A 263 -2.57 -2.67 -16.99
CA ALA A 263 -3.10 -2.54 -18.36
C ALA A 263 -3.51 -1.10 -18.68
N ARG A 264 -4.16 -0.40 -17.74
CA ARG A 264 -4.51 1.03 -17.89
C ARG A 264 -3.27 1.90 -18.03
N LEU A 265 -2.26 1.66 -17.21
CA LEU A 265 -0.99 2.39 -17.28
C LEU A 265 -0.28 2.10 -18.61
N GLU A 266 -0.23 0.85 -19.05
CA GLU A 266 0.37 0.47 -20.32
C GLU A 266 -0.28 1.22 -21.49
N ALA A 267 -1.61 1.23 -21.55
CA ALA A 267 -2.36 1.95 -22.58
C ALA A 267 -2.05 3.47 -22.54
N ALA A 268 -1.95 4.06 -21.35
CA ALA A 268 -1.63 5.48 -21.19
C ALA A 268 -0.21 5.83 -21.65
N LEU A 269 0.78 5.05 -21.26
CA LEU A 269 2.19 5.26 -21.62
C LEU A 269 2.44 5.05 -23.12
N ARG A 270 1.82 4.01 -23.72
CA ARG A 270 1.91 3.78 -25.17
C ARG A 270 1.34 4.96 -25.97
N ARG A 271 0.20 5.52 -25.54
CA ARG A 271 -0.37 6.74 -26.16
C ARG A 271 0.55 7.96 -26.03
N ALA A 272 1.36 8.02 -24.97
CA ALA A 272 2.37 9.04 -24.75
C ALA A 272 3.71 8.77 -25.49
N GLY A 273 3.80 7.72 -26.32
CA GLY A 273 4.99 7.38 -27.09
C GLY A 273 6.09 6.65 -26.28
N VAL A 274 5.78 6.20 -25.06
CA VAL A 274 6.70 5.45 -24.21
C VAL A 274 6.59 3.95 -24.53
N ARG A 275 7.73 3.26 -24.71
CA ARG A 275 7.74 1.81 -24.89
C ARG A 275 7.40 1.13 -23.56
N VAL A 276 6.48 0.17 -23.58
CA VAL A 276 6.03 -0.50 -22.35
C VAL A 276 6.25 -2.00 -22.44
N ARG A 277 6.73 -2.59 -21.34
CA ARG A 277 6.73 -4.03 -21.11
C ARG A 277 6.02 -4.35 -19.80
N LEU A 278 4.94 -5.11 -19.87
CA LEU A 278 4.29 -5.67 -18.69
C LEU A 278 5.08 -6.89 -18.18
N ALA A 279 5.38 -6.92 -16.88
CA ALA A 279 6.13 -7.99 -16.23
C ALA A 279 5.32 -8.52 -15.03
N LEU A 280 4.61 -9.62 -15.26
CA LEU A 280 3.94 -10.37 -14.20
C LEU A 280 4.90 -11.41 -13.59
N PRO A 281 4.88 -11.64 -12.27
CA PRO A 281 5.61 -12.75 -11.68
C PRO A 281 5.07 -14.10 -12.21
N PRO A 282 5.82 -15.21 -12.10
CA PRO A 282 5.33 -16.54 -12.47
C PRO A 282 4.02 -16.91 -11.76
N ILE A 283 3.26 -17.85 -12.34
CA ILE A 283 2.08 -18.41 -11.69
C ILE A 283 2.49 -19.03 -10.35
N GLY A 284 1.71 -18.75 -9.29
CA GLY A 284 2.01 -19.18 -7.92
C GLY A 284 2.64 -18.10 -7.04
N SER A 285 3.08 -16.98 -7.61
CA SER A 285 3.57 -15.82 -6.88
C SER A 285 2.62 -14.63 -7.04
N GLY A 286 2.28 -13.95 -5.94
CA GLY A 286 1.41 -12.77 -5.98
C GLY A 286 2.14 -11.55 -6.51
N ASP A 287 3.40 -11.37 -6.16
CA ASP A 287 4.24 -10.26 -6.61
C ASP A 287 5.69 -10.71 -6.89
N TRP A 288 6.54 -9.78 -7.36
CA TRP A 288 7.96 -10.07 -7.58
C TRP A 288 8.77 -10.27 -6.28
N ASN A 289 8.24 -9.84 -5.13
CA ASN A 289 8.87 -10.07 -3.84
C ASN A 289 8.66 -11.51 -3.34
N ASP A 290 7.52 -12.12 -3.65
CA ASP A 290 7.25 -13.54 -3.44
C ASP A 290 8.23 -14.40 -4.22
N VAL A 291 8.50 -14.05 -5.48
CA VAL A 291 9.50 -14.74 -6.33
C VAL A 291 10.88 -14.70 -5.68
N ALA A 292 11.38 -13.50 -5.34
CA ALA A 292 12.68 -13.33 -4.71
C ALA A 292 12.79 -14.06 -3.36
N THR A 293 11.71 -14.09 -2.59
CA THR A 293 11.67 -14.81 -1.31
C THR A 293 11.67 -16.33 -1.51
N PHE A 294 10.96 -16.83 -2.53
CA PHE A 294 10.89 -18.25 -2.85
C PHE A 294 12.24 -18.79 -3.35
N GLU A 295 12.87 -18.10 -4.30
CA GLU A 295 14.17 -18.49 -4.87
C GLU A 295 15.23 -18.62 -3.76
N ARG A 296 15.31 -17.62 -2.87
CA ARG A 296 16.26 -17.64 -1.75
C ARG A 296 16.02 -18.78 -0.75
N ARG A 297 14.76 -19.07 -0.41
CA ARG A 297 14.46 -20.21 0.49
C ARG A 297 14.91 -21.53 -0.11
N ARG A 298 14.88 -21.66 -1.44
CA ARG A 298 15.39 -22.85 -2.11
C ARG A 298 16.91 -22.91 -2.01
N GLU A 299 17.61 -21.81 -2.29
CA GLU A 299 19.07 -21.72 -2.21
C GLU A 299 19.58 -22.03 -0.78
N GLU A 300 18.98 -21.41 0.24
CA GLU A 300 19.30 -21.62 1.66
C GLU A 300 18.99 -23.07 2.11
N GLY A 301 17.94 -23.69 1.55
CA GLY A 301 17.55 -25.08 1.83
C GLY A 301 18.45 -26.11 1.14
N THR A 302 18.96 -25.83 -0.06
CA THR A 302 19.90 -26.69 -0.78
C THR A 302 21.33 -26.63 -0.23
N GLY A 303 21.69 -25.56 0.48
CA GLY A 303 23.01 -25.40 1.13
C GLY A 303 23.17 -26.11 2.48
N ARG A 304 22.15 -26.85 2.96
CA ARG A 304 22.12 -27.54 4.26
C ARG A 304 22.04 -29.08 4.17
N ALA A 305 22.44 -29.68 3.05
CA ALA A 305 22.63 -31.12 3.01
C ALA A 305 23.76 -31.51 3.98
N PRO A 306 23.52 -32.40 4.97
CA PRO A 306 24.57 -32.84 5.88
C PRO A 306 25.60 -33.67 5.10
N ALA A 307 26.88 -33.32 5.26
CA ALA A 307 28.00 -34.21 4.94
C ALA A 307 28.10 -35.32 6.00
#